data_AF-A0A3N1XQ18-F1
#
_entry.id   AF-A0A3N1XQ18-F1
#
_cell.length_a   1.000
_cell.length_b   1.000
_cell.length_c   1.000
_cell.angle_alpha   90.00
_cell.angle_beta   90.00
_cell.angle_gamma   90.00
#
_symmetry.space_group_name_H-M   'P 1'
#
loop_
_entity.id
_entity.type
_entity.pdbx_description
1 polymer ?
#
loop_
_entity_poly.entity_id
_entity_poly.type
_entity_poly.pdbx_seq_one_letter_code
_entity_poly.pdbx_strand_id
1 'polypeptide(L)' 'MHHIRSIVTLAIVFLGLGFLLTAGGSIWTILTPDGTGVNFAAGFMYMGGMVVGIAGIALGVAALVTVARAAKRFGR' A
#
# COMPACT_ATOMS: atom_id res chain seq x y z
N MET A 1 -13.54 -6.26 -18.55
CA MET A 1 -12.79 -4.99 -18.34
C MET A 1 -13.12 -4.32 -17.00
N HIS A 2 -14.36 -4.38 -16.51
CA HIS A 2 -14.76 -3.75 -15.23
C HIS A 2 -13.97 -4.26 -14.00
N HIS A 3 -13.78 -5.59 -13.86
CA HIS A 3 -13.03 -6.17 -12.73
C HIS A 3 -11.56 -5.75 -12.67
N ILE A 4 -10.90 -5.58 -13.82
CA ILE A 4 -9.49 -5.15 -13.86
C ILE A 4 -9.37 -3.71 -13.35
N ARG A 5 -10.29 -2.82 -13.76
CA ARG A 5 -10.31 -1.43 -13.25
C ARG A 5 -10.50 -1.40 -11.74
N SER A 6 -11.40 -2.22 -11.20
CA SER A 6 -11.61 -2.32 -9.75
C SER A 6 -10.35 -2.77 -9.00
N ILE A 7 -9.61 -3.77 -9.51
CA ILE A 7 -8.37 -4.24 -8.87
C ILE A 7 -7.28 -3.17 -8.92
N VAL A 8 -7.13 -2.46 -10.04
CA VAL A 8 -6.18 -1.35 -10.16
C VAL A 8 -6.52 -0.22 -9.19
N THR A 9 -7.79 0.18 -9.09
CA THR A 9 -8.23 1.20 -8.14
C THR A 9 -7.93 0.77 -6.70
N LEU A 10 -8.23 -0.47 -6.32
CA LEU A 10 -7.90 -0.99 -5.00
C LEU A 10 -6.39 -1.00 -4.75
N ALA A 11 -5.59 -1.41 -5.73
CA ALA A 11 -4.13 -1.39 -5.61
C ALA A 11 -3.61 0.02 -5.32
N ILE A 12 -4.08 1.04 -6.05
CA ILE A 12 -3.69 2.44 -5.86
C ILE A 12 -4.13 2.95 -4.48
N VAL A 13 -5.37 2.66 -4.07
CA VAL A 13 -5.89 3.08 -2.76
C VAL A 13 -5.07 2.48 -1.62
N PHE A 14 -4.80 1.17 -1.67
CA PHE A 14 -4.01 0.50 -0.64
C PHE A 14 -2.55 0.98 -0.63
N LEU A 15 -1.94 1.19 -1.80
CA LEU A 15 -0.60 1.79 -1.89
C LEU A 15 -0.56 3.19 -1.28
N GLY A 16 -1.52 4.04 -1.62
CA GLY A 16 -1.61 5.40 -1.10
C GLY A 16 -1.83 5.44 0.41
N LEU A 17 -2.78 4.63 0.91
CA LEU A 17 -3.03 4.50 2.35
C LEU A 17 -1.80 3.97 3.09
N GLY A 18 -1.16 2.91 2.56
CA GLY A 18 0.04 2.35 3.15
C GLY A 18 1.17 3.37 3.24
N PHE A 19 1.39 4.15 2.19
CA PHE A 19 2.36 5.24 2.17
C PHE A 19 2.03 6.32 3.21
N LEU A 20 0.80 6.81 3.26
CA LEU A 20 0.38 7.85 4.20
C LEU A 20 0.51 7.41 5.66
N LEU A 21 0.15 6.16 5.96
CA LEU A 21 0.31 5.58 7.30
C LEU A 21 1.78 5.46 7.69
N THR A 22 2.63 4.96 6.77
CA THR A 22 4.07 4.82 7.01
C THR A 22 4.73 6.18 7.23
N ALA A 23 4.40 7.17 6.39
CA ALA A 23 4.91 8.53 6.52
C ALA A 23 4.43 9.19 7.81
N GLY A 24 3.13 9.08 8.12
CA GLY A 24 2.53 9.60 9.36
C GLY A 24 3.15 8.99 10.62
N GLY A 25 3.34 7.67 10.65
CA GLY A 25 4.01 6.99 11.76
C GLY A 25 5.48 7.44 11.94
N SER A 26 6.20 7.66 10.82
CA SER A 26 7.57 8.17 10.85
C SER A 26 7.63 9.59 11.42
N ILE A 27 6.78 10.49 10.92
CA ILE A 27 6.71 11.88 11.38
C ILE A 27 6.33 11.94 12.86
N TRP A 28 5.33 11.16 13.28
CA TRP A 28 4.91 11.13 14.67
C TRP A 28 6.01 10.63 15.60
N THR A 29 6.79 9.62 15.17
CA THR A 29 7.95 9.16 15.93
C THR A 29 8.97 10.28 16.10
N ILE A 30 9.29 11.03 15.04
CA ILE A 30 10.24 12.16 15.08
C ILE A 30 9.76 13.29 15.99
N LEU A 31 8.45 13.55 16.01
CA LEU A 31 7.84 14.61 16.83
C LEU A 31 7.58 14.17 18.28
N THR A 32 7.85 12.91 18.63
CA THR A 32 7.66 12.42 19.99
C THR A 32 8.71 13.08 20.91
N PRO A 33 8.31 13.75 22.01
CA PRO A 33 9.25 14.41 22.90
C PRO A 33 10.25 13.44 23.54
N ASP A 34 11.50 13.86 23.61
CA ASP A 34 12.57 13.11 24.28
C ASP A 34 12.23 12.89 25.76
N GLY A 35 12.47 11.67 26.25
CA GLY A 35 12.20 11.28 27.65
C GLY A 35 10.84 10.63 27.91
N THR A 36 9.96 10.53 26.91
CA THR A 36 8.65 9.85 27.02
C THR A 36 8.70 8.34 26.76
N GLY A 37 9.86 7.81 26.36
CA GLY A 37 10.05 6.40 26.01
C GLY A 37 9.64 6.10 24.56
N VAL A 38 9.33 4.83 24.27
CA VAL A 38 8.99 4.38 22.91
C VAL A 38 7.52 4.70 22.60
N ASN A 39 7.28 5.43 21.51
CA ASN A 39 5.93 5.68 20.99
C ASN A 39 5.41 4.49 20.18
N PHE A 40 4.82 3.52 20.88
CA PHE A 40 4.28 2.31 20.27
C PHE A 40 3.17 2.59 19.25
N ALA A 41 2.34 3.61 19.46
CA ALA A 41 1.26 3.95 18.52
C ALA A 41 1.83 4.38 17.17
N ALA A 42 2.87 5.21 17.17
CA ALA A 42 3.57 5.61 15.95
C ALA A 42 4.23 4.41 15.25
N GLY A 43 4.85 3.49 16.03
CA GLY A 43 5.41 2.25 15.52
C GLY A 43 4.36 1.31 14.88
N PHE A 44 3.19 1.16 15.52
CA PHE A 44 2.08 0.39 14.97
C PHE A 44 1.52 1.01 13.69
N MET A 45 1.39 2.33 13.64
CA MET A 45 0.95 3.05 12.45
C MET A 45 1.92 2.84 11.28
N TYR A 46 3.23 2.89 11.56
CA TYR A 46 4.27 2.63 10.57
C TYR A 46 4.22 1.18 10.04
N MET A 47 4.21 0.19 10.94
CA MET A 47 4.14 -1.22 10.57
C MET A 47 2.84 -1.57 9.84
N GLY A 48 1.71 -1.05 10.30
CA GLY A 48 0.42 -1.20 9.63
C GLY A 48 0.44 -0.60 8.23
N GLY A 49 1.03 0.59 8.07
CA GLY A 49 1.25 1.23 6.78
C GLY A 49 2.05 0.37 5.80
N MET A 50 3.13 -0.26 6.27
CA MET A 50 3.92 -1.18 5.47
C MET A 50 3.11 -2.39 4.99
N VAL A 51 2.36 -3.04 5.89
CA VAL A 51 1.53 -4.20 5.55
C VAL A 51 0.47 -3.84 4.51
N VAL A 52 -0.21 -2.70 4.70
CA VAL A 52 -1.21 -2.20 3.74
C VAL A 52 -0.57 -1.85 2.39
N GLY A 53 0.62 -1.24 2.41
CA GLY A 53 1.39 -0.95 1.20
C GLY A 53 1.77 -2.22 0.41
N ILE A 54 2.24 -3.27 1.11
CA ILE A 54 2.55 -4.58 0.50
C ILE A 54 1.31 -5.18 -0.15
N ALA A 55 0.15 -5.13 0.51
CA ALA A 55 -1.11 -5.60 -0.08
C ALA A 55 -1.47 -4.82 -1.36
N GLY A 56 -1.27 -3.50 -1.36
CA GLY A 56 -1.45 -2.66 -2.56
C GLY A 56 -0.52 -3.05 -3.70
N ILE A 57 0.77 -3.31 -3.42
CA ILE A 57 1.74 -3.80 -4.41
C ILE A 57 1.28 -5.15 -4.99
N ALA A 58 0.89 -6.09 -4.13
CA ALA A 58 0.46 -7.42 -4.57
C ALA A 58 -0.76 -7.35 -5.50
N LEU A 59 -1.75 -6.51 -5.16
CA LEU A 59 -2.91 -6.24 -6.02
C LEU A 59 -2.50 -5.59 -7.35
N GLY A 60 -1.56 -4.64 -7.32
CA GLY A 60 -1.03 -3.99 -8.52
C GLY A 60 -0.35 -4.98 -9.47
N VAL A 61 0.50 -5.86 -8.92
CA VAL A 61 1.15 -6.95 -9.68
C VAL A 61 0.11 -7.90 -10.27
N ALA A 62 -0.88 -8.33 -9.48
CA ALA A 62 -1.95 -9.20 -9.96
C ALA A 62 -2.75 -8.56 -11.11
N ALA A 63 -3.02 -7.25 -11.03
CA ALA A 63 -3.69 -6.50 -12.08
C ALA A 63 -2.85 -6.49 -13.38
N LEU A 64 -1.56 -6.17 -13.28
CA LEU A 64 -0.64 -6.13 -14.43
C LEU A 64 -0.52 -7.51 -15.10
N VAL A 65 -0.38 -8.57 -14.31
CA VAL A 65 -0.32 -9.96 -14.82
C VAL A 65 -1.62 -10.32 -15.56
N THR A 66 -2.77 -9.93 -15.01
CA THR A 66 -4.08 -10.18 -15.63
C THR A 66 -4.21 -9.45 -16.97
N VAL A 67 -3.78 -8.18 -17.03
CA VAL A 67 -3.77 -7.39 -18.27
C VAL A 67 -2.84 -8.01 -19.31
N ALA A 68 -1.61 -8.36 -18.93
CA ALA A 68 -0.64 -8.96 -19.83
C ALA A 68 -1.11 -10.31 -20.41
N ARG A 69 -1.78 -11.13 -19.58
CA ARG A 69 -2.39 -12.40 -20.03
C ARG A 69 -3.54 -12.17 -21.01
N ALA A 70 -4.39 -11.17 -20.75
CA ALA A 70 -5.47 -10.82 -21.66
C ALA A 70 -4.94 -10.33 -23.02
N ALA A 71 -3.95 -9.43 -23.02
CA ALA A 71 -3.34 -8.91 -24.24
C ALA A 71 -2.74 -10.01 -25.13
N LYS A 72 -2.03 -10.99 -24.55
CA LYS A 72 -1.52 -12.15 -25.29
C LYS A 72 -2.61 -13.04 -25.90
N ARG A 73 -3.80 -13.08 -25.30
CA ARG A 73 -4.91 -13.94 -25.74
C ARG A 73 -5.69 -13.35 -26.90
N PHE A 74 -5.72 -12.02 -27.03
CA PHE A 74 -6.40 -11.29 -28.11
C PHE A 74 -5.46 -10.85 -29.24
N GLY A 75 -4.14 -10.99 -29.08
CA GLY A 75 -3.15 -10.69 -30.12
C GLY A 75 -2.90 -11.82 -31.13
N ARG A 76 -3.95 -12.54 -31.55
CA ARG A 76 -3.92 -13.41 -32.74
C ARG A 76 -4.66 -12.75 -33.87
#